data_AF-A0A835IU13-F1
#
_entry.id   AF-A0A835IU13-F1
#
_cell.length_a   1.000
_cell.length_b   1.000
_cell.length_c   1.000
_cell.angle_alpha   90.00
_cell.angle_beta   90.00
_cell.angle_gamma   90.00
#
_symmetry.space_group_name_H-M   'P 1'
#
loop_
_entity.id
_entity.type
_entity.pdbx_description
1 polymer ?
#
loop_
_entity_poly.entity_id
_entity_poly.type
_entity_poly.pdbx_seq_one_letter_code
_entity_poly.pdbx_strand_id
1 'polypeptide(L)'
;MDRQNGVTSGIRISINTTKVSSKELETWWEGKYGERWNRTWGEGHNDSSWVHKYGKNSCGEHWDTHVQQDTWYERYPYFGFQHCFENSVQLREVHKPPPETS
;
A
#
# COMPACT_ATOMS: atom_id res chain seq x y z
N MET A 1 24.19 -5.06 -20.64
CA MET A 1 22.94 -5.16 -19.85
C MET A 1 22.27 -3.81 -19.97
N ASP A 2 21.42 -3.69 -20.98
CA ASP A 2 20.85 -2.41 -21.43
C ASP A 2 19.77 -1.91 -20.48
N ARG A 3 19.81 -0.61 -20.19
CA ARG A 3 18.72 0.10 -19.50
C ARG A 3 17.47 0.05 -20.38
N GLN A 4 16.55 -0.88 -20.14
CA GLN A 4 15.29 -0.94 -20.87
C GLN A 4 14.09 -1.10 -19.91
N ASN A 5 13.19 -0.11 -20.00
CA ASN A 5 11.79 -0.08 -19.58
C ASN A 5 11.53 0.24 -18.10
N GLY A 6 10.83 1.36 -17.87
CA GLY A 6 10.44 1.85 -16.54
C GLY A 6 9.20 1.12 -16.06
N VAL A 7 9.35 0.30 -15.01
CA VAL A 7 8.22 -0.22 -14.24
C VAL A 7 7.86 0.84 -13.20
N THR A 8 6.64 1.37 -13.27
CA THR A 8 6.12 2.31 -12.26
C THR A 8 5.02 1.61 -11.47
N SER A 9 5.12 1.65 -10.14
CA SER A 9 4.11 1.09 -9.24
C SER A 9 3.52 2.19 -8.36
N GLY A 10 2.19 2.19 -8.23
CA GLY A 10 1.43 3.11 -7.38
C GLY A 10 0.72 2.34 -6.27
N ILE A 11 0.66 2.94 -5.07
CA ILE A 11 -0.05 2.39 -3.92
C ILE A 11 -1.12 3.40 -3.47
N ARG A 12 -2.37 2.96 -3.39
CA ARG A 12 -3.47 3.73 -2.79
C ARG A 12 -3.95 3.00 -1.54
N ILE A 13 -3.84 3.66 -0.40
CA ILE A 13 -4.33 3.14 0.89
C ILE A 13 -5.49 4.04 1.33
N SER A 14 -6.65 3.44 1.51
CA SER A 14 -7.85 4.13 1.98
C SER A 14 -8.19 3.59 3.37
N ILE A 15 -8.06 4.44 4.40
CA ILE A 15 -8.48 4.12 5.77
C ILE A 15 -9.71 4.96 6.05
N ASN A 16 -10.90 4.36 5.96
CA ASN A 16 -12.13 4.98 6.44
C ASN A 16 -12.32 4.63 7.92
N THR A 17 -12.82 5.58 8.71
CA THR A 17 -13.00 5.45 10.17
C THR A 17 -14.01 4.36 10.57
N THR A 18 -14.74 3.79 9.60
CA THR A 18 -15.57 2.60 9.71
C THR A 18 -14.78 1.34 9.34
N LYS A 19 -13.88 0.89 10.22
CA LYS A 19 -13.41 -0.51 10.41
C LYS A 19 -13.13 -1.41 9.17
N VAL A 20 -12.94 -0.86 7.99
CA VAL A 20 -12.67 -1.61 6.75
C VAL A 20 -11.42 -0.99 6.13
N SER A 21 -10.28 -1.65 6.29
CA SER A 21 -9.07 -1.23 5.59
C SER A 21 -9.07 -1.82 4.18
N SER A 22 -8.98 -0.97 3.16
CA SER A 22 -8.75 -1.41 1.79
C SER A 22 -7.42 -0.86 1.26
N LYS A 23 -6.68 -1.74 0.60
CA LYS A 23 -5.43 -1.39 -0.07
C LYS A 23 -5.55 -1.77 -1.53
N GLU A 24 -5.26 -0.81 -2.41
CA GLU A 24 -5.21 -1.01 -3.85
C GLU A 24 -3.80 -0.71 -4.36
N LEU A 25 -3.36 -1.55 -5.27
CA LEU A 25 -2.04 -1.51 -5.87
C LEU A 25 -2.19 -1.56 -7.38
N GLU A 26 -1.40 -0.76 -8.06
CA GLU A 26 -1.33 -0.74 -9.52
C GLU A 26 0.13 -0.80 -9.97
N THR A 27 0.41 -1.66 -10.95
CA THR A 27 1.69 -1.67 -11.67
C THR A 27 1.42 -1.47 -13.15
N TRP A 28 2.22 -0.58 -13.73
CA TRP A 28 2.16 -0.23 -15.13
C TRP A 28 3.52 -0.49 -15.78
N TRP A 29 3.47 -0.96 -17.02
CA TRP A 29 4.64 -1.11 -17.86
C TRP A 29 4.34 -0.54 -19.25
N GLU A 30 5.33 0.16 -19.79
CA GLU A 30 5.31 0.70 -21.14
C GLU A 30 6.57 0.24 -21.87
N GLY A 31 6.37 -0.48 -22.98
CA GLY A 31 7.41 -0.94 -23.87
C GLY A 31 7.78 0.11 -24.90
N LYS A 32 8.99 -0.04 -25.45
CA LYS A 32 9.57 0.85 -26.46
C LYS A 32 8.72 1.03 -27.73
N TYR A 33 7.84 0.08 -28.04
CA TYR A 33 7.03 0.04 -29.26
C TYR A 33 5.54 0.29 -29.03
N GLY A 34 5.18 0.93 -27.90
CA GLY A 34 3.79 1.27 -27.58
C GLY A 34 2.99 0.12 -26.94
N GLU A 35 3.65 -0.99 -26.66
CA GLU A 35 3.10 -2.08 -25.85
C GLU A 35 2.88 -1.56 -24.43
N ARG A 36 1.69 -1.74 -23.88
CA ARG A 36 1.38 -1.34 -22.51
C ARG A 36 0.68 -2.48 -21.82
N TRP A 37 1.10 -2.80 -20.60
CA TRP A 37 0.33 -3.67 -19.73
C TRP A 37 0.14 -3.03 -18.37
N ASN A 38 -1.00 -3.33 -17.76
CA ASN A 38 -1.30 -2.92 -16.40
C ASN A 38 -1.76 -4.13 -15.57
N ARG A 39 -1.50 -4.06 -14.28
CA ARG A 39 -2.02 -4.98 -13.30
C ARG A 39 -2.51 -4.18 -12.11
N THR A 40 -3.77 -4.35 -11.76
CA THR A 40 -4.35 -3.77 -10.54
C THR A 40 -4.76 -4.88 -9.61
N TRP A 41 -4.48 -4.76 -8.33
CA TRP A 41 -4.92 -5.71 -7.32
C TRP A 41 -5.23 -5.00 -6.02
N GLY A 42 -6.07 -5.60 -5.20
CA GLY A 42 -6.45 -5.02 -3.92
C GLY A 42 -6.77 -6.08 -2.87
N GLU A 43 -6.69 -5.63 -1.63
CA GLU A 43 -7.00 -6.39 -0.44
C GLU A 43 -7.95 -5.57 0.43
N GLY A 44 -9.14 -6.09 0.68
CA GLY A 44 -10.11 -5.54 1.62
C GLY A 44 -10.20 -6.41 2.87
N HIS A 45 -10.09 -5.79 4.04
CA HIS A 45 -10.28 -6.47 5.32
C HIS A 45 -11.60 -6.04 5.93
N ASN A 46 -12.39 -7.01 6.40
CA ASN A 46 -13.57 -6.75 7.21
C ASN A 46 -13.38 -7.22 8.66
N ASP A 47 -14.25 -6.75 9.55
CA ASP A 47 -14.28 -7.13 10.98
C ASP A 47 -14.50 -8.64 11.23
N SER A 48 -14.82 -9.40 10.19
CA SER A 48 -15.10 -10.85 10.27
C SER A 48 -13.89 -11.73 9.94
N SER A 49 -12.67 -11.15 9.90
CA SER A 49 -11.43 -11.86 9.55
C SER A 49 -11.44 -12.45 8.13
N TRP A 50 -12.27 -11.91 7.25
CA TRP A 50 -12.25 -12.26 5.82
C TRP A 50 -11.42 -11.22 5.06
N VAL A 51 -10.50 -11.73 4.26
CA VAL A 51 -9.71 -10.93 3.34
C VAL A 51 -10.27 -11.17 1.94
N HIS A 52 -10.77 -10.09 1.34
CA HIS A 52 -11.17 -10.06 -0.06
C HIS A 52 -9.96 -9.66 -0.90
N LYS A 53 -9.41 -10.60 -1.67
CA LYS A 53 -8.30 -10.36 -2.58
C LYS A 53 -8.81 -10.37 -4.00
N TYR A 54 -8.66 -9.25 -4.70
CA TYR A 54 -9.09 -9.08 -6.08
C TYR A 54 -7.97 -8.55 -6.96
N GLY A 55 -8.06 -8.81 -8.25
CA GLY A 55 -7.19 -8.17 -9.21
C GLY A 55 -7.57 -8.45 -10.65
N LYS A 56 -7.02 -7.64 -11.54
CA LYS A 56 -7.21 -7.72 -12.98
C LYS A 56 -5.96 -7.25 -13.72
N ASN A 57 -5.73 -7.79 -14.91
CA ASN A 57 -4.68 -7.33 -15.81
C ASN A 57 -5.26 -6.83 -17.14
N SER A 58 -4.45 -6.08 -17.89
CA SER A 58 -4.79 -5.60 -19.25
C SER A 58 -5.01 -6.73 -20.27
N CYS A 59 -4.62 -7.95 -19.94
CA CYS A 59 -4.76 -9.13 -20.80
C CYS A 59 -6.09 -9.88 -20.58
N GLY A 60 -6.97 -9.38 -19.69
CA GLY A 60 -8.30 -9.92 -19.44
C GLY A 60 -8.38 -10.97 -18.32
N GLU A 61 -7.26 -11.30 -17.68
CA GLU A 61 -7.25 -12.13 -16.48
C GLU A 61 -7.79 -11.32 -15.31
N HIS A 62 -8.72 -11.92 -14.56
CA HIS A 62 -9.22 -11.39 -13.31
C HIS A 62 -9.29 -12.52 -12.29
N TRP A 63 -9.07 -12.18 -11.03
CA TRP A 63 -9.28 -13.09 -9.92
C TRP A 63 -10.01 -12.36 -8.80
N ASP A 64 -10.90 -13.08 -8.16
CA ASP A 64 -11.65 -12.64 -6.99
C ASP A 64 -11.68 -13.83 -6.02
N THR A 65 -11.03 -13.66 -4.87
CA THR A 65 -10.90 -14.72 -3.87
C THR A 65 -11.22 -14.19 -2.48
N HIS A 66 -11.95 -14.98 -1.72
CA HIS A 66 -12.28 -14.71 -0.32
C HIS A 66 -11.56 -15.74 0.53
N VAL A 67 -10.64 -15.29 1.37
CA VAL A 67 -9.87 -16.17 2.26
C VAL A 67 -10.03 -15.68 3.68
N GLN A 68 -10.41 -16.59 4.57
CA GLN A 68 -10.39 -16.32 6.01
C GLN A 68 -8.92 -16.26 6.45
N GLN A 69 -8.50 -15.11 6.97
CA GLN A 69 -7.17 -14.96 7.54
C GLN A 69 -7.31 -14.40 8.95
N ASP A 70 -6.66 -15.06 9.90
CA ASP A 70 -6.56 -14.56 11.26
C ASP A 70 -5.81 -13.22 11.25
N THR A 71 -6.57 -12.13 11.34
CA THR A 71 -6.00 -10.79 11.42
C THR A 71 -5.65 -10.52 12.87
N TRP A 72 -4.39 -10.77 13.21
CA TRP A 72 -3.85 -10.42 14.52
C TRP A 72 -3.11 -9.09 14.40
N TYR A 73 -3.41 -8.16 15.31
CA TYR A 73 -2.61 -6.95 15.47
C TYR A 73 -1.47 -7.27 16.44
N GLU A 74 -0.22 -7.10 16.00
CA GLU A 74 0.92 -7.15 16.92
C GLU A 74 0.69 -6.08 17.99
N ARG A 75 0.74 -6.48 19.26
CA ARG A 75 0.52 -5.55 20.38
C ARG A 75 1.57 -4.43 20.39
N TYR A 76 2.76 -4.72 19.88
CA TYR A 76 3.88 -3.80 19.84
C TYR A 76 4.25 -3.51 18.38
N PRO A 77 4.47 -2.24 18.00
CA PRO A 77 4.91 -1.93 16.65
C PRO A 77 6.29 -2.56 16.40
N TYR A 78 6.45 -3.22 15.24
CA TYR A 78 7.73 -3.81 14.82
C TYR A 78 8.87 -2.79 14.78
N PHE A 79 8.54 -1.52 14.53
CA PHE A 79 9.47 -0.41 14.57
C PHE A 79 9.01 0.59 15.64
N GLY A 80 9.86 0.83 16.63
CA GLY A 80 9.64 1.89 17.60
C GLY A 80 9.75 3.29 16.95
N PHE A 81 9.20 4.29 17.63
CA PHE A 81 9.24 5.70 17.18
C PHE A 81 10.65 6.13 16.74
N GLN A 82 11.68 5.77 17.51
CA GLN A 82 13.06 6.14 17.23
C GLN A 82 13.57 5.58 15.89
N HIS A 83 13.21 4.33 15.58
CA HIS A 83 13.60 3.69 14.32
C HIS A 83 12.93 4.37 13.11
N CYS A 84 11.66 4.76 13.24
CA CYS A 84 10.95 5.51 12.21
C CYS A 84 11.50 6.94 12.06
N PHE A 85 11.85 7.60 13.17
CA PHE A 85 12.40 8.95 13.19
C PHE A 85 13.79 9.03 12.53
N GLU A 86 14.65 8.03 12.75
CA GLU A 86 15.99 7.99 12.19
C GLU A 86 15.99 7.71 10.68
N ASN A 87 15.03 6.91 10.18
CA ASN A 87 14.94 6.53 8.77
C ASN A 87 14.11 7.49 7.91
N SER A 88 13.37 8.44 8.52
CA SER A 88 12.51 9.37 7.79
C SER A 88 13.07 10.79 7.83
N VAL A 89 13.63 11.24 6.70
CA VAL A 89 14.13 12.61 6.54
C VAL A 89 12.99 13.62 6.75
N GLN A 90 11.78 13.33 6.26
CA GLN A 90 10.62 14.22 6.42
C GLN A 90 10.20 14.41 7.87
N LEU A 91 10.29 13.38 8.71
CA LEU A 91 9.93 13.50 10.14
C LEU A 91 10.92 14.38 10.91
N ARG A 92 12.18 14.45 10.47
CA ARG A 92 13.22 15.29 11.09
C ARG A 92 13.08 16.76 10.73
N GLU A 93 12.38 17.08 9.64
CA GLU A 93 12.12 18.45 9.18
C GLU A 93 10.94 19.12 9.91
N VAL A 94 10.15 18.36 10.68
CA VAL A 94 9.03 18.89 11.45
C VAL A 94 9.55 19.67 12.66
N HIS A 95 9.34 20.99 12.64
CA HIS A 95 9.65 21.84 13.79
C HIS A 95 8.72 21.55 14.97
N LYS A 96 9.28 21.52 16.18
CA LYS A 96 8.48 21.42 17.41
C LYS A 96 7.59 22.66 17.52
N PRO A 97 6.34 22.50 18.02
CA PRO A 97 5.50 23.64 18.31
C PRO A 97 6.20 24.54 19.34
N PRO A 98 6.00 25.86 19.27
CA PRO A 98 6.53 26.78 20.28
C PRO A 98 5.97 26.40 21.66
N PRO A 99 6.73 26.64 22.75
CA PRO A 99 6.24 26.37 24.10
C PRO A 99 4.97 27.17 24.37
N GLU A 100 3.96 26.52 24.97
CA GLU A 100 2.74 27.20 25.40
C GLU A 100 3.11 28.29 26.41
N THR A 101 2.86 29.54 26.06
CA THR A 101 2.91 30.66 27.00
C THR A 101 1.67 30.58 27.89
N SER A 102 1.87 30.13 29.14
CA SER A 102 0.86 30.19 30.21
C SER A 102 0.56 31.62 30.64
#